data_AF-A0A4Q7YF15-F1
#
_entry.id   AF-A0A4Q7YF15-F1
#
_cell.length_a   1.000
_cell.length_b   1.000
_cell.length_c   1.000
_cell.angle_alpha   90.00
_cell.angle_beta   90.00
_cell.angle_gamma   90.00
#
_symmetry.space_group_name_H-M   'P 1'
#
loop_
_entity.id
_entity.type
_entity.pdbx_description
1 polymer ?
#
loop_
_entity_poly.entity_id
_entity_poly.type
_entity_poly.pdbx_seq_one_letter_code
_entity_poly.pdbx_strand_id
1 'polypeptide(L)'
;MSLADRFVAFAEAGNQQRLVLQSGAVLQGWIMEITEDSLLISTGAGETGKDNWVQLSEIDLSSLAYWDTRLQSWQSFTLPPG
;
A
#
# COMPACT_ATOMS: atom_id res chain seq x y z
N MET A 1 10.04 15.22 4.66
CA MET A 1 9.79 14.06 3.79
C MET A 1 8.35 14.14 3.28
N SER A 2 8.09 13.98 1.99
CA SER A 2 6.72 14.08 1.46
C SER A 2 5.88 12.87 1.88
N LEU A 3 4.54 12.95 1.72
CA LEU A 3 3.69 11.78 1.96
C LEU A 3 4.06 10.64 1.00
N ALA A 4 4.31 10.95 -0.28
CA ALA A 4 4.77 10.00 -1.28
C ALA A 4 6.06 9.28 -0.86
N ASP A 5 7.08 10.00 -0.39
CA ASP A 5 8.34 9.41 0.10
C ASP A 5 8.08 8.42 1.24
N ARG A 6 7.12 8.71 2.12
CA ARG A 6 6.75 7.81 3.24
C ARG A 6 6.04 6.57 2.74
N PHE A 7 5.25 6.68 1.67
CA PHE A 7 4.64 5.53 0.99
C PHE A 7 5.66 4.67 0.23
N VAL A 8 6.79 5.24 -0.22
CA VAL A 8 7.90 4.44 -0.77
C VAL A 8 8.42 3.47 0.29
N ALA A 9 8.65 3.95 1.51
CA ALA A 9 9.05 3.07 2.63
C ALA A 9 8.01 1.97 2.93
N PHE A 10 6.72 2.25 2.72
CA PHE A 10 5.66 1.26 2.87
C PHE A 10 5.70 0.18 1.76
N ALA A 11 5.94 0.59 0.50
CA ALA A 11 6.11 -0.33 -0.61
C ALA A 11 7.33 -1.25 -0.43
N GLU A 12 8.40 -0.73 0.18
CA GLU A 12 9.63 -1.50 0.45
C GLU A 12 9.56 -2.41 1.69
N ALA A 13 8.55 -2.25 2.56
CA ALA A 13 8.46 -2.97 3.83
C ALA A 13 8.23 -4.49 3.67
N GLY A 14 7.60 -4.91 2.58
CA GLY A 14 7.23 -6.30 2.36
C GLY A 14 6.89 -6.61 0.91
N ASN A 15 6.57 -7.87 0.65
CA ASN A 15 6.35 -8.34 -0.73
C ASN A 15 4.93 -8.04 -1.24
N GLN A 16 3.98 -7.75 -0.35
CA GLN A 16 2.64 -7.30 -0.70
C GLN A 16 2.19 -6.26 0.33
N GLN A 17 1.37 -5.32 -0.11
CA GLN A 17 0.76 -4.29 0.70
C GLN A 17 -0.74 -4.50 0.79
N ARG A 18 -1.29 -4.10 1.92
CA ARG A 18 -2.73 -4.05 2.19
C ARG A 18 -3.06 -2.71 2.81
N LEU A 19 -4.12 -2.09 2.31
CA LEU A 19 -4.60 -0.80 2.78
C LEU A 19 -6.11 -0.72 2.61
N VAL A 20 -6.72 0.19 3.37
CA VAL A 20 -8.15 0.48 3.30
C VAL A 20 -8.33 1.90 2.80
N LEU A 21 -9.24 2.10 1.86
CA LEU A 21 -9.64 3.42 1.41
C LEU A 21 -10.62 4.02 2.40
N GLN A 22 -10.72 5.36 2.45
CA GLN A 22 -11.72 6.08 3.24
C GLN A 22 -13.17 5.64 2.90
N SER A 23 -13.40 5.14 1.68
CA SER A 23 -14.68 4.54 1.26
C SER A 23 -14.98 3.18 1.90
N GLY A 24 -14.03 2.59 2.63
CA GLY A 24 -14.11 1.24 3.20
C GLY A 24 -13.63 0.13 2.28
N ALA A 25 -13.26 0.43 1.03
CA ALA A 25 -12.71 -0.56 0.12
C ALA A 25 -11.33 -1.06 0.60
N VAL A 26 -11.13 -2.38 0.61
CA VAL A 26 -9.85 -2.99 0.97
C VAL A 26 -9.09 -3.31 -0.30
N LEU A 27 -7.89 -2.75 -0.42
CA LEU A 27 -6.96 -3.08 -1.50
C LEU A 27 -5.80 -3.90 -0.95
N GLN A 28 -5.46 -4.96 -1.67
CA GLN A 28 -4.35 -5.83 -1.35
C GLN A 28 -3.63 -6.21 -2.63
N GLY A 29 -2.33 -5.99 -2.69
CA GLY A 29 -1.57 -6.12 -3.93
C GLY A 29 -0.14 -5.64 -3.83
N TRP A 30 0.46 -5.39 -4.98
CA TRP A 30 1.79 -4.79 -5.09
C TRP A 30 1.65 -3.33 -5.43
N ILE A 31 2.32 -2.45 -4.67
CA ILE A 31 2.49 -1.07 -5.09
C ILE A 31 3.51 -1.05 -6.22
N MET A 32 3.07 -0.66 -7.41
CA MET A 32 3.88 -0.66 -8.63
C MET A 32 4.52 0.69 -8.90
N GLU A 33 3.81 1.78 -8.56
CA GLU A 33 4.26 3.15 -8.78
C GLU A 33 3.70 4.07 -7.68
N ILE A 34 4.46 5.10 -7.31
CA ILE A 34 4.05 6.15 -6.38
C ILE A 34 4.40 7.49 -7.03
N THR A 35 3.40 8.37 -7.14
CA THR A 35 3.55 9.76 -7.58
C THR A 35 3.42 10.69 -6.38
N GLU A 36 3.44 12.00 -6.61
CA GLU A 36 3.36 13.00 -5.53
C GLU A 36 2.08 12.89 -4.69
N ASP A 37 0.96 12.57 -5.33
CA ASP A 37 -0.38 12.55 -4.72
C ASP A 37 -1.11 11.22 -4.80
N SER A 38 -0.59 10.24 -5.54
CA SER A 38 -1.26 8.97 -5.80
C SER A 38 -0.30 7.77 -5.78
N LEU A 39 -0.85 6.57 -5.65
CA LEU A 39 -0.13 5.32 -5.86
C LEU A 39 -0.90 4.39 -6.80
N LEU A 40 -0.16 3.56 -7.52
CA LEU A 40 -0.69 2.47 -8.32
C LEU A 40 -0.52 1.17 -7.55
N ILE A 41 -1.63 0.49 -7.25
CA ILE A 41 -1.63 -0.84 -6.64
C ILE A 41 -2.24 -1.87 -7.60
N SER A 42 -1.48 -2.90 -7.91
CA SER A 42 -1.96 -4.04 -8.70
C SER A 42 -2.57 -5.08 -7.76
N THR A 43 -3.90 -5.18 -7.77
CA THR A 43 -4.67 -6.09 -6.90
C THR A 43 -5.06 -7.37 -7.65
N GLY A 44 -4.81 -8.54 -7.06
CA GLY A 44 -5.18 -9.85 -7.62
C GLY A 44 -4.00 -10.80 -7.78
N ALA A 45 -4.22 -12.11 -7.66
CA ALA A 45 -3.19 -13.13 -7.85
C ALA A 45 -3.31 -13.75 -9.26
N GLY A 46 -2.26 -13.64 -10.08
CA GLY A 46 -2.18 -14.27 -11.41
C GLY A 46 -2.50 -13.33 -12.58
N GLU A 47 -3.01 -13.88 -13.69
CA GLU A 47 -3.17 -13.22 -15.00
C GLU A 47 -4.31 -12.16 -15.08
N THR A 48 -4.95 -11.85 -13.95
CA THR A 48 -6.07 -10.88 -13.86
C THR A 48 -5.82 -9.79 -12.81
N GLY A 49 -4.55 -9.45 -12.57
CA GLY A 49 -4.18 -8.28 -11.77
C GLY A 49 -4.90 -7.04 -12.31
N LYS A 50 -5.65 -6.36 -11.44
CA LYS A 50 -6.27 -5.08 -11.74
C LYS A 50 -5.40 -3.99 -11.15
N ASP A 51 -4.96 -3.09 -12.01
CA ASP A 51 -4.20 -1.91 -11.61
C ASP A 51 -5.19 -0.82 -11.16
N ASN A 52 -5.04 -0.38 -9.92
CA ASN A 52 -5.87 0.67 -9.33
C ASN A 52 -4.99 1.86 -8.97
N TRP A 53 -5.31 3.00 -9.56
CA TRP A 53 -4.79 4.29 -9.11
C TRP A 53 -5.61 4.78 -7.92
N VAL A 54 -4.92 5.19 -6.87
CA VAL A 54 -5.50 5.60 -5.59
C VAL A 54 -4.82 6.88 -5.13
N GLN A 55 -5.59 7.91 -4.79
CA GLN A 55 -5.02 9.11 -4.18
C GLN A 55 -4.57 8.82 -2.75
N LEU A 56 -3.39 9.32 -2.36
CA LEU A 56 -2.85 9.14 -1.01
C LEU A 56 -3.78 9.73 0.07
N SER A 57 -4.56 10.76 -0.29
CA SER A 57 -5.58 11.39 0.55
C SER A 57 -6.80 10.49 0.82
N GLU A 58 -7.06 9.52 -0.05
CA GLU A 58 -8.16 8.56 0.08
C GLU A 58 -7.77 7.31 0.87
N ILE A 59 -6.52 7.21 1.33
CA ILE A 59 -6.03 6.05 2.07
C ILE A 59 -6.19 6.29 3.57
N ASP A 60 -6.76 5.31 4.27
CA ASP A 60 -6.69 5.26 5.72
C ASP A 60 -5.27 4.87 6.16
N LEU A 61 -4.50 5.87 6.60
CA LEU A 61 -3.10 5.69 6.99
C LEU A 61 -2.90 4.79 8.22
N SER A 62 -3.96 4.52 9.00
CA SER A 62 -3.90 3.61 10.15
C SER A 62 -4.09 2.14 9.77
N SER A 63 -4.59 1.89 8.57
CA SER A 63 -4.90 0.56 8.05
C SER A 63 -3.75 -0.13 7.31
N LEU A 64 -2.63 0.56 7.14
CA LEU A 64 -1.50 0.08 6.34
C LEU A 64 -0.93 -1.21 6.94
N ALA A 65 -0.75 -2.22 6.09
CA ALA A 65 -0.14 -3.47 6.45
C ALA A 65 0.68 -4.06 5.30
N TYR A 66 1.70 -4.84 5.60
CA TYR A 66 2.50 -5.55 4.61
C TYR A 66 2.59 -7.03 4.95
N TRP A 67 2.79 -7.87 3.93
CA TRP A 67 3.03 -9.29 4.11
C TRP A 67 4.51 -9.52 4.42
N ASP A 68 4.80 -9.96 5.65
CA ASP A 68 6.14 -10.37 6.06
C ASP A 68 6.34 -11.85 5.71
N THR A 69 7.24 -12.13 4.75
CA THR A 69 7.52 -13.49 4.28
C THR A 69 8.26 -14.35 5.31
N ARG A 70 8.96 -13.73 6.27
CA ARG A 70 9.67 -14.43 7.35
C ARG A 70 8.70 -14.89 8.43
N LEU A 71 7.72 -14.05 8.76
CA LEU A 71 6.68 -14.35 9.75
C LEU A 71 5.43 -15.01 9.15
N GLN A 72 5.36 -15.10 7.82
CA GLN A 72 4.21 -15.59 7.06
C GLN A 72 2.88 -14.99 7.54
N SER A 73 2.89 -13.68 7.80
CA SER A 73 1.73 -12.97 8.36
C SER A 73 1.71 -11.50 7.95
N TRP A 74 0.51 -10.92 7.99
CA TRP A 74 0.31 -9.48 7.83
C TRP A 74 0.83 -8.74 9.06
N GLN A 75 1.70 -7.77 8.84
CA GLN A 75 2.24 -6.88 9.86
C GLN A 75 1.71 -5.47 9.62
N SER A 76 1.28 -4.80 10.69
CA SER A 76 0.86 -3.40 10.60
C SER A 76 2.06 -2.51 10.27
N PHE A 77 1.85 -1.54 9.40
CA PHE A 77 2.84 -0.53 9.05
C PHE A 77 2.40 0.83 9.58
N THR A 78 3.33 1.58 10.15
CA THR A 78 3.12 2.98 10.48
C THR A 78 4.07 3.80 9.64
N LEU A 79 3.53 4.76 8.89
CA LEU A 79 4.36 5.66 8.09
C LEU A 79 5.39 6.37 9.00
N PRO A 80 6.68 6.42 8.62
CA PRO A 80 7.69 7.11 9.40
C PRO A 80 7.34 8.59 9.59
N PRO A 81 7.83 9.26 10.64
CA PRO A 81 7.63 10.70 10.80
C PRO A 81 8.22 11.47 9.60
N GLY A 82 7.55 12.56 9.20
CA GLY A 82 7.88 13.36 8.01
C GLY A 82 8.82 14.53 8.29
#